data_AF-A0A1V6GQB4-F1
#
_entry.id   AF-A0A1V6GQB4-F1
#
_cell.length_a   1.000
_cell.length_b   1.000
_cell.length_c   1.000
_cell.angle_alpha   90.00
_cell.angle_beta   90.00
_cell.angle_gamma   90.00
#
_symmetry.space_group_name_H-M   'P 1'
#
loop_
_entity.id
_entity.type
_entity.pdbx_description
1 polymer ?
#
loop_
_entity_poly.entity_id
_entity_poly.type
_entity_poly.pdbx_seq_one_letter_code
_entity_poly.pdbx_strand_id
1 'polypeptide(L)'
;MGDTRPIVAVNYYFGAKELGNRIFSESDHPSPTAPMMRAFRFFMAKRGVDVVTLDTVDFRDSNVKYVLYFDFNWRCVRSDPFWARVPREKLALILIEPPNINPSLYFVPWLRDRFATVFTWDLNLLSKNPSYTQINVPVGAEPANYLDNPFCDISFSDKRFLVAVSRNRWSYMPQSTYPIRKRAYRYFERACPSRFDLYGQGWNQPCGSFERWFGCPVFESWRGEIENSWDAKVRKLAEYRFALCFENNAAAPGYISEKMLDCLCARCVPVYYGSKGTENRIPRDAWIDLRDFRNFSDLHLFLDGIDEVAYAKYMRAVELFMASDQLAFFSTNHLFGVIADRLGFPSCLDDSTRDACASK
;
A
#
# COMPACT_ATOMS: atom_id res chain seq x y z
N MET A 1 21.80 -16.56 -32.73
CA MET A 1 20.37 -16.54 -32.35
C MET A 1 20.16 -15.25 -31.59
N GLY A 2 19.29 -14.35 -32.08
CA GLY A 2 19.11 -13.03 -31.49
C GLY A 2 18.74 -13.15 -30.01
N ASP A 3 19.45 -12.41 -29.17
CA ASP A 3 19.30 -12.36 -27.72
C ASP A 3 17.99 -11.64 -27.33
N THR A 4 16.85 -12.26 -27.64
CA THR A 4 15.54 -11.68 -27.32
C THR A 4 15.21 -11.95 -25.87
N ARG A 5 15.22 -10.89 -25.07
CA ARG A 5 14.90 -10.94 -23.64
C ARG A 5 13.46 -11.43 -23.41
N PRO A 6 13.20 -12.19 -22.34
CA PRO A 6 11.85 -12.53 -21.93
C PRO A 6 11.05 -11.25 -21.63
N ILE A 7 9.77 -11.27 -21.98
CA ILE A 7 8.85 -10.15 -21.83
C ILE A 7 7.81 -10.47 -20.77
N VAL A 8 7.60 -9.50 -19.87
CA VAL A 8 6.48 -9.44 -18.92
C VAL A 8 5.57 -8.29 -19.32
N ALA A 9 4.37 -8.62 -19.76
CA ALA A 9 3.33 -7.61 -19.99
C ALA A 9 2.60 -7.29 -18.67
N VAL A 10 2.25 -6.03 -18.46
CA VAL A 10 1.49 -5.59 -17.27
C VAL A 10 0.17 -4.95 -17.66
N ASN A 11 -0.85 -5.18 -16.82
CA ASN A 11 -2.14 -4.52 -16.87
C ASN A 11 -2.55 -4.05 -15.47
N TYR A 12 -2.45 -2.74 -15.26
CA TYR A 12 -3.00 -2.03 -14.11
C TYR A 12 -4.25 -1.21 -14.52
N TYR A 13 -4.93 -1.63 -15.60
CA TYR A 13 -6.06 -0.91 -16.20
C TYR A 13 -5.73 0.52 -16.62
N PHE A 14 -4.58 0.65 -17.29
CA PHE A 14 -4.07 1.89 -17.84
C PHE A 14 -5.09 2.58 -18.76
N GLY A 15 -5.23 3.89 -18.60
CA GLY A 15 -5.98 4.74 -19.53
C GLY A 15 -5.22 4.96 -20.83
N ALA A 16 -5.89 5.58 -21.82
CA ALA A 16 -5.31 5.82 -23.15
C ALA A 16 -3.96 6.57 -23.13
N LYS A 17 -3.75 7.45 -22.13
CA LYS A 17 -2.51 8.22 -21.95
C LYS A 17 -1.35 7.36 -21.42
N GLU A 18 -1.62 6.19 -20.86
CA GLU A 18 -0.65 5.32 -20.20
C GLU A 18 -0.29 4.08 -21.04
N LEU A 19 -1.21 3.65 -21.92
CA LEU A 19 -0.98 2.58 -22.90
C LEU A 19 0.15 2.92 -23.88
N GLY A 20 0.66 1.91 -24.61
CA GLY A 20 1.78 2.08 -25.53
C GLY A 20 3.10 2.36 -24.82
N ASN A 21 3.34 1.73 -23.67
CA ASN A 21 4.49 1.96 -22.79
C ASN A 21 4.63 3.38 -22.21
N ARG A 22 3.64 4.26 -22.40
CA ARG A 22 3.70 5.66 -21.92
C ARG A 22 3.68 5.77 -20.40
N ILE A 23 3.10 4.79 -19.69
CA ILE A 23 3.17 4.69 -18.22
C ILE A 23 4.62 4.73 -17.69
N PHE A 24 5.59 4.27 -18.50
CA PHE A 24 7.00 4.23 -18.11
C PHE A 24 7.77 5.51 -18.45
N SER A 25 7.15 6.49 -19.11
CA SER A 25 7.79 7.77 -19.44
C SER A 25 7.87 8.70 -18.23
N GLU A 26 8.80 9.65 -18.27
CA GLU A 26 8.98 10.68 -17.22
C GLU A 26 8.07 11.91 -17.40
N SER A 27 6.98 11.80 -18.19
CA SER A 27 6.08 12.92 -18.51
C SER A 27 5.54 13.69 -17.28
N ASP A 28 5.26 14.99 -17.46
CA ASP A 28 4.98 16.00 -16.41
C ASP A 28 3.76 15.74 -15.50
N HIS A 29 2.92 14.76 -15.79
CA HIS A 29 1.77 14.41 -14.94
C HIS A 29 1.57 12.88 -14.87
N PRO A 30 2.48 12.15 -14.21
CA PRO A 30 2.36 10.71 -14.08
C PRO A 30 1.13 10.37 -13.22
N SER A 31 0.36 9.36 -13.62
CA SER A 31 -0.67 8.81 -12.75
C SER A 31 -0.06 8.30 -11.43
N PRO A 32 -0.87 8.11 -10.37
CA PRO A 32 -0.35 7.58 -9.10
C PRO A 32 0.34 6.22 -9.20
N THR A 33 0.07 5.44 -10.25
CA THR A 33 0.66 4.10 -10.47
C THR A 33 1.97 4.13 -11.25
N ALA A 34 2.23 5.21 -12.00
CA ALA A 34 3.40 5.30 -12.87
C ALA A 34 4.76 5.19 -12.13
N PRO A 35 4.98 5.79 -10.94
CA PRO A 35 6.24 5.60 -10.21
C PRO A 35 6.53 4.12 -9.90
N MET A 36 5.54 3.38 -9.40
CA MET A 36 5.69 1.95 -9.11
C MET A 36 5.95 1.15 -10.38
N MET A 37 5.26 1.44 -11.48
CA MET A 37 5.46 0.73 -12.75
C MET A 37 6.85 1.00 -13.35
N ARG A 38 7.36 2.23 -13.27
CA ARG A 38 8.74 2.56 -13.66
C ARG A 38 9.76 1.82 -12.81
N ALA A 39 9.57 1.81 -11.50
CA ALA A 39 10.43 1.07 -10.57
C ALA A 39 10.40 -0.44 -10.88
N PHE A 40 9.23 -1.02 -11.17
CA PHE A 40 9.11 -2.43 -11.54
C PHE A 40 9.83 -2.74 -12.85
N ARG A 41 9.66 -1.90 -13.88
CA ARG A 41 10.36 -2.05 -15.16
C ARG A 41 11.88 -1.99 -14.98
N PHE A 42 12.37 -1.04 -14.19
CA PHE A 42 13.79 -0.92 -13.90
C PHE A 42 14.34 -2.13 -13.12
N PHE A 43 13.60 -2.59 -12.11
CA PHE A 43 13.96 -3.78 -11.33
C PHE A 43 14.06 -5.03 -12.21
N MET A 44 13.07 -5.27 -13.07
CA MET A 44 13.03 -6.44 -13.96
C MET A 44 14.08 -6.34 -15.07
N ALA A 45 14.40 -5.15 -15.56
CA ALA A 45 15.46 -4.94 -16.54
C ALA A 45 16.84 -5.36 -16.01
N LYS A 46 17.13 -5.14 -14.71
CA LYS A 46 18.35 -5.65 -14.04
C LYS A 46 18.42 -7.17 -13.96
N ARG A 47 17.28 -7.84 -14.10
CA ARG A 47 17.15 -9.31 -14.18
C ARG A 47 17.06 -9.81 -15.62
N GLY A 48 17.34 -8.95 -16.61
CA GLY A 48 17.31 -9.30 -18.03
C GLY A 48 15.90 -9.49 -18.61
N VAL A 49 14.87 -8.94 -17.98
CA VAL A 49 13.46 -9.08 -18.39
C VAL A 49 12.91 -7.72 -18.83
N ASP A 50 12.27 -7.70 -19.99
CA ASP A 50 11.60 -6.49 -20.49
C ASP A 50 10.17 -6.41 -19.95
N VAL A 51 9.83 -5.29 -19.32
CA VAL A 51 8.45 -5.01 -18.87
C VAL A 51 7.80 -4.00 -19.80
N VAL A 52 6.62 -4.35 -20.30
CA VAL A 52 5.85 -3.56 -21.27
C VAL A 52 4.36 -3.53 -20.91
N THR A 53 3.61 -2.59 -21.46
CA THR A 53 2.15 -2.57 -21.34
C THR A 53 1.54 -3.64 -22.24
N LEU A 54 0.49 -4.32 -21.76
CA LEU A 54 -0.09 -5.47 -22.46
C LEU A 54 -0.59 -5.19 -23.89
N ASP A 55 -0.90 -3.95 -24.21
CA ASP A 55 -1.39 -3.53 -25.53
C ASP A 55 -0.30 -3.53 -26.61
N THR A 56 0.98 -3.68 -26.21
CA THR A 56 2.13 -3.60 -27.12
C THR A 56 2.67 -4.96 -27.56
N VAL A 57 2.05 -6.07 -27.16
CA VAL A 57 2.56 -7.42 -27.40
C VAL A 57 1.58 -8.30 -28.18
N ASP A 58 2.11 -9.24 -28.96
CA ASP A 58 1.34 -10.41 -29.41
C ASP A 58 1.46 -11.49 -28.34
N PHE A 59 0.35 -11.88 -27.71
CA PHE A 59 0.35 -12.92 -26.67
C PHE A 59 0.80 -14.30 -27.17
N ARG A 60 0.84 -14.53 -28.49
CA ARG A 60 1.39 -15.74 -29.09
C ARG A 60 2.91 -15.73 -29.21
N ASP A 61 3.55 -14.58 -29.04
CA ASP A 61 5.00 -14.50 -28.98
C ASP A 61 5.52 -15.36 -27.82
N SER A 62 6.45 -16.25 -28.14
CA SER A 62 7.12 -17.14 -27.20
C SER A 62 7.99 -16.38 -26.17
N ASN A 63 8.41 -15.14 -26.48
CA ASN A 63 9.15 -14.29 -25.56
C ASN A 63 8.24 -13.65 -24.50
N VAL A 64 6.95 -13.47 -24.78
CA VAL A 64 5.97 -13.03 -23.76
C VAL A 64 5.71 -14.19 -22.81
N LYS A 65 6.35 -14.17 -21.64
CA LYS A 65 6.28 -15.24 -20.65
C LYS A 65 5.05 -15.10 -19.76
N TYR A 66 4.76 -13.89 -19.31
CA TYR A 66 3.64 -13.62 -18.41
C TYR A 66 2.92 -12.31 -18.73
N VAL A 67 1.65 -12.26 -18.37
CA VAL A 67 0.81 -11.06 -18.34
C VAL A 67 0.29 -10.89 -16.91
N LEU A 68 0.75 -9.83 -16.25
CA LEU A 68 0.46 -9.54 -14.85
C LEU A 68 -0.76 -8.61 -14.79
N TYR A 69 -1.79 -9.07 -14.11
CA TYR A 69 -2.99 -8.32 -13.83
C TYR A 69 -3.00 -7.88 -12.37
N PHE A 70 -3.10 -6.58 -12.14
CA PHE A 70 -3.21 -6.03 -10.79
C PHE A 70 -4.67 -5.75 -10.44
N ASP A 71 -5.13 -6.32 -9.32
CA ASP A 71 -6.48 -6.16 -8.79
C ASP A 71 -7.60 -6.37 -9.81
N PHE A 72 -7.52 -7.46 -10.57
CA PHE A 72 -8.51 -7.80 -11.59
C PHE A 72 -9.95 -7.70 -11.06
N ASN A 73 -10.83 -6.95 -11.73
CA ASN A 73 -12.21 -6.78 -11.30
C ASN A 73 -13.15 -7.61 -12.18
N TRP A 74 -14.20 -8.19 -11.59
CA TRP A 74 -15.20 -8.94 -12.36
C TRP A 74 -15.82 -8.16 -13.53
N ARG A 75 -15.92 -6.83 -13.42
CA ARG A 75 -16.40 -5.96 -14.52
C ARG A 75 -15.49 -6.03 -15.74
N CYS A 76 -14.20 -6.23 -15.52
CA CYS A 76 -13.18 -6.33 -16.56
C CYS A 76 -13.28 -7.62 -17.37
N VAL A 77 -13.97 -8.66 -16.88
CA VAL A 77 -14.21 -9.90 -17.64
C VAL A 77 -14.88 -9.62 -18.99
N ARG A 78 -15.74 -8.60 -19.05
CA ARG A 78 -16.44 -8.19 -20.27
C ARG A 78 -15.82 -6.99 -20.97
N SER A 79 -15.17 -6.09 -20.22
CA SER A 79 -14.68 -4.82 -20.77
C SER A 79 -13.21 -4.82 -21.15
N ASP A 80 -12.41 -5.79 -20.69
CA ASP A 80 -11.01 -5.91 -21.07
C ASP A 80 -10.89 -6.60 -22.45
N PRO A 81 -10.46 -5.86 -23.50
CA PRO A 81 -10.37 -6.40 -24.85
C PRO A 81 -9.24 -7.43 -25.04
N PHE A 82 -8.30 -7.51 -24.10
CA PHE A 82 -7.16 -8.41 -24.15
C PHE A 82 -7.44 -9.73 -23.41
N TRP A 83 -8.34 -9.71 -22.43
CA TRP A 83 -8.58 -10.82 -21.50
C TRP A 83 -8.79 -12.19 -22.18
N ALA A 84 -9.60 -12.25 -23.24
CA ALA A 84 -9.87 -13.50 -23.96
C ALA A 84 -8.71 -13.98 -24.85
N ARG A 85 -7.72 -13.12 -25.11
CA ARG A 85 -6.59 -13.38 -26.02
C ARG A 85 -5.34 -13.86 -25.31
N VAL A 86 -5.27 -13.74 -23.98
CA VAL A 86 -4.10 -14.17 -23.20
C VAL A 86 -4.25 -15.66 -22.84
N PRO A 87 -3.27 -16.51 -23.18
CA PRO A 87 -3.27 -17.90 -22.75
C PRO A 87 -3.24 -18.02 -21.21
N ARG A 88 -3.99 -18.98 -20.65
CA ARG A 88 -4.18 -19.12 -19.20
C ARG A 88 -2.85 -19.29 -18.45
N GLU A 89 -1.93 -20.06 -19.02
CA GLU A 89 -0.61 -20.34 -18.47
C GLU A 89 0.27 -19.09 -18.33
N LYS A 90 -0.02 -18.03 -19.08
CA LYS A 90 0.69 -16.74 -19.00
C LYS A 90 0.04 -15.78 -18.00
N LEU A 91 -1.19 -16.05 -17.55
CA LEU A 91 -1.93 -15.13 -16.67
C LEU A 91 -1.45 -15.23 -15.23
N ALA A 92 -0.92 -14.12 -14.71
CA ALA A 92 -0.57 -13.94 -13.32
C ALA A 92 -1.42 -12.83 -12.68
N LEU A 93 -1.95 -13.06 -11.49
CA LEU A 93 -2.79 -12.13 -10.76
C LEU A 93 -2.08 -11.62 -9.50
N ILE A 94 -2.05 -10.30 -9.32
CA ILE A 94 -1.53 -9.61 -8.14
C ILE A 94 -2.70 -9.00 -7.36
N LEU A 95 -3.01 -9.53 -6.17
CA LEU A 95 -4.04 -8.99 -5.25
C LEU A 95 -3.39 -8.01 -4.28
N ILE A 96 -3.67 -6.71 -4.43
CA ILE A 96 -3.20 -5.65 -3.53
C ILE A 96 -4.39 -5.09 -2.73
N GLU A 97 -5.52 -4.82 -3.38
CA GLU A 97 -6.67 -4.20 -2.74
C GLU A 97 -7.46 -5.18 -1.84
N PRO A 98 -7.93 -4.76 -0.66
CA PRO A 98 -8.69 -5.59 0.26
C PRO A 98 -10.14 -5.82 -0.17
N PRO A 99 -10.85 -6.79 0.45
CA PRO A 99 -12.19 -7.19 0.01
C PRO A 99 -13.24 -6.08 0.10
N ASN A 100 -13.03 -5.05 0.92
CA ASN A 100 -13.94 -3.90 0.97
C ASN A 100 -13.76 -2.91 -0.20
N ILE A 101 -12.67 -3.04 -0.96
CA ILE A 101 -12.38 -2.28 -2.18
C ILE A 101 -12.64 -3.13 -3.42
N ASN A 102 -12.09 -4.34 -3.48
CA ASN A 102 -12.34 -5.30 -4.56
C ASN A 102 -12.92 -6.62 -4.02
N PRO A 103 -14.22 -6.68 -3.69
CA PRO A 103 -14.83 -7.89 -3.12
C PRO A 103 -14.78 -9.10 -4.07
N SER A 104 -14.80 -8.86 -5.38
CA SER A 104 -14.92 -9.94 -6.36
C SER A 104 -13.77 -10.92 -6.32
N LEU A 105 -12.54 -10.44 -6.08
CA LEU A 105 -11.37 -11.28 -5.95
C LEU A 105 -11.33 -12.11 -4.67
N TYR A 106 -12.23 -11.90 -3.71
CA TYR A 106 -12.27 -12.68 -2.47
C TYR A 106 -13.46 -13.65 -2.46
N PHE A 107 -14.63 -13.18 -2.88
CA PHE A 107 -15.88 -13.95 -2.79
C PHE A 107 -16.24 -14.73 -4.06
N VAL A 108 -15.53 -14.55 -5.17
CA VAL A 108 -15.79 -15.27 -6.43
C VAL A 108 -14.54 -16.07 -6.83
N PRO A 109 -14.33 -17.29 -6.29
CA PRO A 109 -13.15 -18.11 -6.57
C PRO A 109 -12.89 -18.32 -8.06
N TRP A 110 -13.96 -18.53 -8.83
CA TRP A 110 -13.88 -18.71 -10.28
C TRP A 110 -13.10 -17.60 -11.00
N LEU A 111 -13.12 -16.35 -10.51
CA LEU A 111 -12.31 -15.27 -11.12
C LEU A 111 -10.81 -15.51 -10.92
N ARG A 112 -10.41 -15.99 -9.75
CA ARG A 112 -9.00 -16.30 -9.45
C ARG A 112 -8.53 -17.55 -10.18
N ASP A 113 -9.38 -18.55 -10.34
CA ASP A 113 -9.03 -19.84 -10.98
C ASP A 113 -8.65 -19.71 -12.48
N ARG A 114 -9.00 -18.56 -13.08
CA ARG A 114 -8.61 -18.18 -14.44
C ARG A 114 -7.14 -17.84 -14.58
N PHE A 115 -6.44 -17.56 -13.48
CA PHE A 115 -5.02 -17.24 -13.46
C PHE A 115 -4.21 -18.48 -13.12
N ALA A 116 -3.11 -18.70 -13.83
CA ALA A 116 -2.20 -19.80 -13.54
C ALA A 116 -1.35 -19.52 -12.28
N THR A 117 -1.02 -18.24 -12.06
CA THR A 117 -0.24 -17.79 -10.90
C THR A 117 -1.01 -16.72 -10.15
N VAL A 118 -1.09 -16.82 -8.82
CA VAL A 118 -1.78 -15.85 -7.97
C VAL A 118 -0.88 -15.42 -6.82
N PHE A 119 -0.76 -14.11 -6.65
CA PHE A 119 -0.04 -13.46 -5.57
C PHE A 119 -1.04 -12.74 -4.67
N THR A 120 -0.93 -12.90 -3.35
CA THR A 120 -1.82 -12.24 -2.40
C THR A 120 -1.14 -12.05 -1.04
N TRP A 121 -1.53 -11.02 -0.31
CA TRP A 121 -1.13 -10.83 1.08
C TRP A 121 -2.09 -11.55 2.06
N ASP A 122 -3.28 -11.95 1.60
CA ASP A 122 -4.35 -12.47 2.47
C ASP A 122 -4.03 -13.89 2.96
N LEU A 123 -3.79 -14.02 4.27
CA LEU A 123 -3.38 -15.30 4.87
C LEU A 123 -4.51 -16.35 4.85
N ASN A 124 -5.78 -15.93 4.76
CA ASN A 124 -6.89 -16.88 4.63
C ASN A 124 -6.96 -17.47 3.21
N LEU A 125 -6.65 -16.68 2.19
CA LEU A 125 -6.54 -17.18 0.82
C LEU A 125 -5.33 -18.11 0.69
N LEU A 126 -4.18 -17.73 1.26
CA LEU A 126 -2.96 -18.55 1.25
C LEU A 126 -3.17 -19.91 1.95
N SER A 127 -3.81 -19.92 3.12
CA SER A 127 -4.07 -21.17 3.85
C SER A 127 -4.98 -22.14 3.09
N LYS A 128 -5.94 -21.61 2.33
CA LYS A 128 -6.86 -22.40 1.49
C LYS A 128 -6.29 -22.76 0.13
N ASN A 129 -5.26 -22.06 -0.34
CA ASN A 129 -4.69 -22.22 -1.67
C ASN A 129 -3.15 -22.23 -1.56
N PRO A 130 -2.54 -23.37 -1.21
CA PRO A 130 -1.09 -23.47 -1.01
C PRO A 130 -0.24 -23.15 -2.26
N SER A 131 -0.85 -23.14 -3.46
CA SER A 131 -0.18 -22.75 -4.70
C SER A 131 -0.01 -21.23 -4.86
N TYR A 132 -0.75 -20.43 -4.08
CA TYR A 132 -0.66 -18.98 -4.10
C TYR A 132 0.62 -18.52 -3.42
N THR A 133 1.12 -17.36 -3.84
CA THR A 133 2.38 -16.80 -3.33
C THR A 133 2.11 -15.59 -2.46
N GLN A 134 2.69 -15.58 -1.25
CA GLN A 134 2.53 -14.46 -0.32
C GLN A 134 3.29 -13.23 -0.81
N ILE A 135 2.63 -12.08 -0.81
CA ILE A 135 3.27 -10.76 -1.05
C ILE A 135 3.00 -9.80 0.11
N ASN A 136 3.77 -8.71 0.16
CA ASN A 136 3.50 -7.53 0.98
C ASN A 136 2.64 -6.50 0.22
N VAL A 137 2.33 -5.36 0.86
CA VAL A 137 1.47 -4.30 0.30
C VAL A 137 2.14 -2.90 0.42
N PRO A 138 3.26 -2.66 -0.27
CA PRO A 138 4.07 -1.45 -0.11
C PRO A 138 3.52 -0.29 -0.96
N VAL A 139 2.25 0.10 -0.77
CA VAL A 139 1.52 1.05 -1.65
C VAL A 139 2.11 2.47 -1.59
N GLY A 140 3.25 2.67 -2.26
CA GLY A 140 3.97 3.95 -2.32
C GLY A 140 4.85 4.28 -1.13
N ALA A 141 4.96 3.39 -0.13
CA ALA A 141 5.89 3.56 0.98
C ALA A 141 7.26 2.95 0.67
N GLU A 142 8.31 3.74 0.85
CA GLU A 142 9.71 3.31 0.75
C GLU A 142 10.45 3.65 2.05
N PRO A 143 10.24 2.88 3.13
CA PRO A 143 10.77 3.25 4.44
C PRO A 143 12.30 3.30 4.50
N ALA A 144 12.99 2.67 3.55
CA ALA A 144 14.43 2.78 3.37
C ALA A 144 14.90 4.24 3.12
N ASN A 145 14.03 5.10 2.59
CA ASN A 145 14.34 6.53 2.37
C ASN A 145 14.38 7.33 3.69
N TYR A 146 13.96 6.73 4.81
CA TYR A 146 13.87 7.37 6.13
C TYR A 146 14.76 6.67 7.18
N LEU A 147 15.78 5.92 6.73
CA LEU A 147 16.80 5.36 7.63
C LEU A 147 17.57 6.49 8.34
N ASP A 148 18.03 7.48 7.57
CA ASP A 148 18.52 8.75 8.10
C ASP A 148 17.33 9.71 8.26
N ASN A 149 16.61 9.54 9.38
CA ASN A 149 15.32 10.19 9.57
C ASN A 149 15.45 11.70 9.82
N PRO A 150 14.93 12.59 8.94
CA PRO A 150 15.10 14.03 9.06
C PRO A 150 14.27 14.67 10.19
N PHE A 151 13.46 13.89 10.90
CA PHE A 151 12.58 14.35 11.98
C PHE A 151 13.10 13.94 13.36
N CYS A 152 14.33 13.44 13.46
CA CYS A 152 14.95 12.99 14.72
C CYS A 152 15.02 14.09 15.78
N ASP A 153 15.21 15.34 15.36
CA ASP A 153 15.40 16.50 16.25
C ASP A 153 14.09 17.17 16.70
N ILE A 154 12.92 16.73 16.20
CA ILE A 154 11.63 17.30 16.62
C ILE A 154 11.31 16.82 18.04
N SER A 155 11.33 17.73 19.01
CA SER A 155 11.04 17.42 20.41
C SER A 155 9.59 17.00 20.64
N PHE A 156 9.33 16.29 21.74
CA PHE A 156 7.98 15.91 22.15
C PHE A 156 7.05 17.12 22.34
N SER A 157 7.59 18.21 22.90
CA SER A 157 6.84 19.46 23.11
C SER A 157 6.46 20.18 21.82
N ASP A 158 7.27 20.04 20.77
CA ASP A 158 7.02 20.69 19.47
C ASP A 158 5.98 19.92 18.62
N LYS A 159 5.77 18.64 18.92
CA LYS A 159 4.75 17.83 18.25
C LYS A 159 3.36 18.15 18.76
N ARG A 160 2.43 18.33 17.81
CA ARG A 160 0.99 18.44 18.04
C ARG A 160 0.42 17.08 18.48
N PHE A 161 -0.76 17.10 19.08
CA PHE A 161 -1.27 15.92 19.79
C PHE A 161 -1.69 14.77 18.85
N LEU A 162 -2.78 14.94 18.08
CA LEU A 162 -3.39 13.84 17.33
C LEU A 162 -3.75 14.25 15.89
N VAL A 163 -3.45 13.38 14.92
CA VAL A 163 -3.83 13.56 13.52
C VAL A 163 -4.54 12.36 12.93
N ALA A 164 -5.36 12.61 11.92
CA ALA A 164 -5.84 11.60 11.00
C ALA A 164 -5.59 12.05 9.56
N VAL A 165 -4.98 11.18 8.74
CA VAL A 165 -4.78 11.43 7.31
C VAL A 165 -5.48 10.32 6.52
N SER A 166 -6.60 10.65 5.89
CA SER A 166 -7.36 9.68 5.10
C SER A 166 -8.30 10.34 4.10
N ARG A 167 -8.60 9.66 2.99
CA ARG A 167 -9.69 10.07 2.11
C ARG A 167 -11.04 9.69 2.73
N ASN A 168 -12.03 10.58 2.63
CA ASN A 168 -13.42 10.25 2.95
C ASN A 168 -13.95 9.26 1.92
N ARG A 169 -14.18 8.01 2.36
CA ARG A 169 -14.74 6.93 1.53
C ARG A 169 -15.88 6.25 2.25
N TRP A 170 -16.74 5.61 1.47
CA TRP A 170 -17.83 4.79 1.94
C TRP A 170 -17.73 3.39 1.33
N SER A 171 -18.16 2.39 2.09
CA SER A 171 -18.24 1.00 1.64
C SER A 171 -19.40 0.34 2.37
N TYR A 172 -20.16 -0.49 1.65
CA TYR A 172 -21.22 -1.33 2.21
C TYR A 172 -20.67 -2.60 2.88
N MET A 173 -19.39 -2.87 2.73
CA MET A 173 -18.78 -4.11 3.22
C MET A 173 -18.61 -4.04 4.74
N PRO A 174 -19.14 -5.01 5.52
CA PRO A 174 -19.09 -5.00 6.98
C PRO A 174 -17.67 -4.93 7.56
N GLN A 175 -16.67 -5.40 6.81
CA GLN A 175 -15.27 -5.41 7.21
C GLN A 175 -14.57 -4.05 7.02
N SER A 176 -15.25 -3.08 6.41
CA SER A 176 -14.71 -1.74 6.20
C SER A 176 -14.56 -0.99 7.52
N THR A 177 -13.42 -0.32 7.69
CA THR A 177 -13.17 0.53 8.86
C THR A 177 -13.78 1.93 8.73
N TYR A 178 -14.34 2.30 7.57
CA TYR A 178 -14.83 3.66 7.34
C TYR A 178 -15.88 4.14 8.35
N PRO A 179 -16.85 3.30 8.78
CA PRO A 179 -17.79 3.69 9.83
C PRO A 179 -17.12 3.96 11.18
N ILE A 180 -16.22 3.07 11.64
CA ILE A 180 -15.53 3.26 12.92
C ILE A 180 -14.56 4.46 12.87
N ARG A 181 -13.91 4.68 11.72
CA ARG A 181 -13.07 5.84 11.45
C ARG A 181 -13.84 7.15 11.61
N LYS A 182 -15.01 7.29 10.96
CA LYS A 182 -15.86 8.48 11.10
C LYS A 182 -16.30 8.70 12.57
N ARG A 183 -16.62 7.62 13.30
CA ARG A 183 -16.97 7.70 14.73
C ARG A 183 -15.77 8.17 15.57
N ALA A 184 -14.58 7.66 15.31
CA ALA A 184 -13.36 8.06 16.01
C ALA A 184 -13.06 9.55 15.77
N TYR A 185 -13.09 10.00 14.52
CA TYR A 185 -12.80 11.40 14.19
C TYR A 185 -13.80 12.35 14.84
N ARG A 186 -15.09 11.99 14.82
CA ARG A 186 -16.12 12.79 15.49
C ARG A 186 -15.94 12.81 17.01
N TYR A 187 -15.51 11.71 17.61
CA TYR A 187 -15.21 11.66 19.04
C TYR A 187 -14.04 12.59 19.38
N PHE A 188 -12.90 12.45 18.70
CA PHE A 188 -11.69 13.23 19.01
C PHE A 188 -11.83 14.71 18.70
N GLU A 189 -12.58 15.08 17.66
CA GLU A 189 -12.94 16.47 17.38
C GLU A 189 -13.67 17.13 18.56
N ARG A 190 -14.56 16.39 19.25
CA ARG A 190 -15.30 16.90 20.40
C ARG A 190 -14.52 16.82 21.71
N ALA A 191 -13.76 15.76 21.91
CA ALA A 191 -13.09 15.47 23.18
C ALA A 191 -11.81 16.30 23.37
N CYS A 192 -11.10 16.61 22.29
CA CYS A 192 -9.88 17.43 22.33
C CYS A 192 -9.90 18.47 21.18
N PRO A 193 -10.83 19.45 21.23
CA PRO A 193 -10.92 20.48 20.20
C PRO A 193 -9.58 21.22 20.10
N SER A 194 -9.19 21.64 18.88
CA SER A 194 -7.88 22.24 18.53
C SER A 194 -6.64 21.33 18.65
N ARG A 195 -6.76 20.16 19.29
CA ARG A 195 -5.68 19.17 19.45
C ARG A 195 -5.80 17.96 18.52
N PHE A 196 -6.91 17.87 17.77
CA PHE A 196 -7.13 16.88 16.72
C PHE A 196 -7.31 17.55 15.36
N ASP A 197 -6.53 17.11 14.37
CA ASP A 197 -6.62 17.56 12.99
C ASP A 197 -6.90 16.40 12.02
N LEU A 198 -7.74 16.68 11.03
CA LEU A 198 -8.13 15.76 9.98
C LEU A 198 -7.67 16.30 8.61
N TYR A 199 -6.86 15.51 7.91
CA TYR A 199 -6.45 15.80 6.53
C TYR A 199 -6.93 14.74 5.55
N GLY A 200 -7.07 15.17 4.31
CA GLY A 200 -7.32 14.30 3.16
C GLY A 200 -8.54 14.72 2.35
N GLN A 201 -8.74 14.01 1.25
CA GLN A 201 -9.70 14.41 0.22
C GLN A 201 -11.14 14.02 0.55
N GLY A 202 -12.09 14.86 0.14
CA GLY A 202 -13.53 14.58 0.19
C GLY A 202 -14.18 14.70 1.57
N TRP A 203 -13.47 15.18 2.60
CA TRP A 203 -14.11 15.58 3.86
C TRP A 203 -14.94 16.84 3.66
N ASN A 204 -16.00 16.99 4.45
CA ASN A 204 -17.01 18.05 4.32
C ASN A 204 -17.69 18.09 2.94
N GLN A 205 -17.64 16.96 2.21
CA GLN A 205 -18.32 16.73 0.95
C GLN A 205 -19.11 15.42 1.02
N PRO A 206 -20.22 15.30 0.27
CA PRO A 206 -21.00 14.05 0.21
C PRO A 206 -20.19 12.86 -0.31
N CYS A 207 -20.12 11.81 0.50
CA CYS A 207 -19.38 10.57 0.23
C CYS A 207 -20.25 9.44 -0.37
N GLY A 208 -21.55 9.68 -0.58
CA GLY A 208 -22.49 8.72 -1.15
C GLY A 208 -23.84 9.35 -1.48
N SER A 209 -24.71 8.62 -2.16
CA SER A 209 -26.01 9.14 -2.63
C SER A 209 -26.90 9.66 -1.50
N PHE A 210 -26.86 9.02 -0.32
CA PHE A 210 -27.61 9.47 0.85
C PHE A 210 -27.13 10.86 1.32
N GLU A 211 -25.83 11.05 1.53
CA GLU A 211 -25.27 12.33 1.97
C GLU A 211 -25.48 13.46 0.94
N ARG A 212 -25.68 13.13 -0.35
CA ARG A 212 -26.02 14.13 -1.38
C ARG A 212 -27.44 14.66 -1.23
N TRP A 213 -28.37 13.85 -0.74
CA TRP A 213 -29.79 14.22 -0.63
C TRP A 213 -30.12 14.80 0.75
N PHE A 214 -29.48 14.31 1.81
CA PHE A 214 -29.78 14.67 3.20
C PHE A 214 -28.72 15.58 3.85
N GLY A 215 -27.67 15.96 3.12
CA GLY A 215 -26.52 16.67 3.65
C GLY A 215 -25.45 15.74 4.21
N CYS A 216 -24.22 16.26 4.29
CA CYS A 216 -23.06 15.50 4.79
C CYS A 216 -22.60 16.05 6.15
N PRO A 217 -22.07 15.20 7.04
CA PRO A 217 -21.52 15.68 8.30
C PRO A 217 -20.31 16.59 8.06
N VAL A 218 -20.33 17.78 8.66
CA VAL A 218 -19.18 18.70 8.68
C VAL A 218 -18.25 18.32 9.83
N PHE A 219 -16.96 18.23 9.55
CA PHE A 219 -15.86 18.05 10.48
C PHE A 219 -15.08 19.36 10.59
N GLU A 220 -15.18 20.03 11.74
CA GLU A 220 -14.47 21.27 12.06
C GLU A 220 -12.95 21.05 12.23
N SER A 221 -12.57 19.81 12.52
CA SER A 221 -11.18 19.34 12.56
C SER A 221 -10.54 19.24 11.17
N TRP A 222 -11.31 19.34 10.07
CA TRP A 222 -10.75 19.23 8.72
C TRP A 222 -9.87 20.43 8.38
N ARG A 223 -8.65 20.15 7.92
CA ARG A 223 -7.61 21.14 7.58
C ARG A 223 -7.24 21.16 6.10
N GLY A 224 -8.02 20.48 5.26
CA GLY A 224 -7.79 20.42 3.83
C GLY A 224 -7.06 19.15 3.38
N GLU A 225 -6.62 19.19 2.13
CA GLU A 225 -5.84 18.12 1.51
C GLU A 225 -4.35 18.33 1.76
N ILE A 226 -3.58 17.24 1.75
CA ILE A 226 -2.11 17.29 1.69
C ILE A 226 -1.74 17.13 0.21
N GLU A 227 -0.64 17.74 -0.20
CA GLU A 227 -0.04 17.49 -1.50
C GLU A 227 0.02 15.97 -1.78
N ASN A 228 -0.31 15.58 -3.01
CA ASN A 228 -0.45 14.18 -3.40
C ASN A 228 0.92 13.51 -3.64
N SER A 229 1.81 13.61 -2.66
CA SER A 229 3.09 12.91 -2.60
C SER A 229 3.23 12.19 -1.27
N TRP A 230 3.96 11.06 -1.29
CA TRP A 230 4.22 10.29 -0.08
C TRP A 230 5.03 11.11 0.93
N ASP A 231 6.07 11.81 0.49
CA ASP A 231 6.90 12.63 1.37
C ASP A 231 6.13 13.78 2.03
N ALA A 232 5.21 14.44 1.32
CA ALA A 232 4.38 15.48 1.94
C ALA A 232 3.48 14.90 3.04
N LYS A 233 2.96 13.68 2.83
CA LYS A 233 2.18 12.96 3.85
C LYS A 233 3.03 12.63 5.07
N VAL A 234 4.23 12.05 4.87
CA VAL A 234 5.15 11.70 5.97
C VAL A 234 5.58 12.94 6.74
N ARG A 235 5.99 14.03 6.05
CA ARG A 235 6.32 15.32 6.68
C ARG A 235 5.16 15.86 7.52
N LYS A 236 3.93 15.81 7.00
CA LYS A 236 2.75 16.27 7.75
C LYS A 236 2.50 15.42 8.99
N LEU A 237 2.65 14.09 8.90
CA LEU A 237 2.51 13.21 10.06
C LEU A 237 3.59 13.48 11.13
N ALA A 238 4.78 13.91 10.73
CA ALA A 238 5.90 14.17 11.64
C ALA A 238 5.67 15.33 12.59
N GLU A 239 4.73 16.23 12.26
CA GLU A 239 4.29 17.32 13.13
C GLU A 239 3.48 16.83 14.35
N TYR A 240 3.15 15.54 14.45
CA TYR A 240 2.26 15.00 15.47
C TYR A 240 2.91 13.89 16.30
N ARG A 241 2.41 13.73 17.53
CA ARG A 241 2.77 12.63 18.45
C ARG A 241 2.07 11.34 18.03
N PHE A 242 0.77 11.42 17.75
CA PHE A 242 -0.06 10.26 17.46
C PHE A 242 -0.83 10.41 16.14
N ALA A 243 -0.99 9.31 15.42
CA ALA A 243 -1.83 9.25 14.23
C ALA A 243 -2.89 8.14 14.35
N LEU A 244 -4.16 8.48 14.07
CA LEU A 244 -5.22 7.50 13.92
C LEU A 244 -5.02 6.69 12.63
N CYS A 245 -4.37 5.53 12.76
CA CYS A 245 -3.91 4.70 11.66
C CYS A 245 -4.90 3.55 11.35
N PHE A 246 -6.00 3.88 10.69
CA PHE A 246 -7.02 2.91 10.27
C PHE A 246 -6.70 2.30 8.91
N GLU A 247 -6.53 0.98 8.84
CA GLU A 247 -6.52 0.27 7.57
C GLU A 247 -7.85 0.42 6.83
N ASN A 248 -7.90 0.16 5.52
CA ASN A 248 -9.19 0.07 4.82
C ASN A 248 -10.02 -1.13 5.30
N ASN A 249 -9.33 -2.18 5.77
CA ASN A 249 -9.90 -3.41 6.30
C ASN A 249 -9.13 -3.84 7.55
N ALA A 250 -9.84 -4.07 8.66
CA ALA A 250 -9.21 -4.59 9.88
C ALA A 250 -9.48 -6.09 10.11
N ALA A 251 -10.37 -6.71 9.32
CA ALA A 251 -10.75 -8.10 9.49
C ALA A 251 -9.86 -9.08 8.71
N ALA A 252 -9.14 -8.61 7.68
CA ALA A 252 -8.34 -9.45 6.80
C ALA A 252 -6.93 -9.72 7.39
N PRO A 253 -6.58 -10.97 7.71
CA PRO A 253 -5.26 -11.34 8.21
C PRO A 253 -4.17 -11.12 7.14
N GLY A 254 -3.07 -10.49 7.54
CA GLY A 254 -1.93 -10.15 6.66
C GLY A 254 -1.99 -8.77 6.01
N TYR A 255 -3.09 -8.02 6.14
CA TYR A 255 -3.21 -6.68 5.55
C TYR A 255 -2.52 -5.61 6.40
N ILE A 256 -1.26 -5.33 6.11
CA ILE A 256 -0.51 -4.20 6.67
C ILE A 256 -0.10 -3.33 5.48
N SER A 257 -0.68 -2.13 5.40
CA SER A 257 -0.47 -1.23 4.26
C SER A 257 0.56 -0.13 4.56
N GLU A 258 0.71 0.81 3.62
CA GLU A 258 1.58 1.97 3.74
C GLU A 258 1.29 2.80 5.00
N LYS A 259 0.04 2.84 5.47
CA LYS A 259 -0.40 3.73 6.56
C LYS A 259 0.39 3.52 7.85
N MET A 260 0.70 2.27 8.18
CA MET A 260 1.52 1.96 9.35
C MET A 260 2.93 2.53 9.15
N LEU A 261 3.55 2.22 8.00
CA LEU A 261 4.91 2.63 7.69
C LEU A 261 5.04 4.16 7.57
N ASP A 262 4.03 4.85 7.05
CA ASP A 262 4.00 6.31 6.98
C ASP A 262 4.16 6.94 8.37
N CYS A 263 3.52 6.37 9.39
CA CYS A 263 3.62 6.84 10.77
C CYS A 263 5.02 6.58 11.34
N LEU A 264 5.57 5.37 11.11
CA LEU A 264 6.91 5.00 11.56
C LEU A 264 7.99 5.89 10.93
N CYS A 265 7.92 6.10 9.61
CA CYS A 265 8.82 7.02 8.87
C CYS A 265 8.71 8.46 9.39
N ALA A 266 7.52 8.87 9.84
CA ALA A 266 7.27 10.20 10.39
C ALA A 266 7.69 10.37 11.85
N ARG A 267 8.18 9.32 12.53
CA ARG A 267 8.37 9.33 14.00
C ARG A 267 7.10 9.80 14.73
N CYS A 268 5.96 9.27 14.30
CA CYS A 268 4.62 9.53 14.81
C CYS A 268 4.01 8.18 15.23
N VAL A 269 3.55 8.05 16.48
CA VAL A 269 3.09 6.77 17.03
C VAL A 269 1.73 6.41 16.43
N PRO A 270 1.61 5.29 15.69
CA PRO A 270 0.35 4.91 15.10
C PRO A 270 -0.59 4.30 16.15
N VAL A 271 -1.79 4.88 16.26
CA VAL A 271 -2.95 4.27 16.92
C VAL A 271 -3.65 3.42 15.87
N TYR A 272 -3.26 2.14 15.82
CA TYR A 272 -3.54 1.24 14.71
C TYR A 272 -4.85 0.49 14.89
N TYR A 273 -5.64 0.43 13.80
CA TYR A 273 -6.77 -0.48 13.68
C TYR A 273 -6.73 -1.17 12.32
N GLY A 274 -6.16 -2.36 12.30
CA GLY A 274 -5.91 -3.14 11.10
C GLY A 274 -5.84 -4.63 11.39
N SER A 275 -4.97 -5.34 10.69
CA SER A 275 -4.87 -6.78 10.77
C SER A 275 -4.60 -7.31 12.19
N LYS A 276 -5.07 -8.52 12.49
CA LYS A 276 -4.63 -9.26 13.69
C LYS A 276 -3.30 -9.95 13.38
N GLY A 277 -2.39 -10.02 14.35
CA GLY A 277 -1.06 -10.61 14.14
C GLY A 277 -0.05 -9.64 13.51
N THR A 278 -0.34 -8.34 13.50
CA THR A 278 0.62 -7.30 13.06
C THR A 278 1.90 -7.32 13.89
N GLU A 279 1.80 -7.70 15.16
CA GLU A 279 2.90 -7.92 16.09
C GLU A 279 3.92 -8.97 15.60
N ASN A 280 3.53 -9.87 14.70
CA ASN A 280 4.45 -10.84 14.09
C ASN A 280 5.37 -10.23 13.03
N ARG A 281 5.12 -8.98 12.63
CA ARG A 281 5.87 -8.27 11.58
C ARG A 281 6.40 -6.92 12.04
N ILE A 282 5.72 -6.26 12.98
CA ILE A 282 6.08 -4.95 13.52
C ILE A 282 6.01 -5.04 15.06
N PRO A 283 7.10 -4.74 15.78
CA PRO A 283 7.15 -4.83 17.24
C PRO A 283 5.98 -4.12 17.92
N ARG A 284 5.33 -4.79 18.89
CA ARG A 284 4.11 -4.29 19.55
C ARG A 284 4.35 -2.97 20.29
N ASP A 285 5.56 -2.72 20.75
CA ASP A 285 6.01 -1.51 21.43
C ASP A 285 6.25 -0.31 20.50
N ALA A 286 6.18 -0.49 19.18
CA ALA A 286 6.28 0.60 18.20
C ALA A 286 4.93 1.28 17.88
N TRP A 287 3.82 0.76 18.41
CA TRP A 287 2.47 1.23 18.05
C TRP A 287 1.45 1.00 19.16
N ILE A 288 0.23 1.53 19.00
CA ILE A 288 -0.87 1.40 19.96
C ILE A 288 -2.03 0.69 19.27
N ASP A 289 -2.45 -0.48 19.76
CA ASP A 289 -3.60 -1.18 19.21
C ASP A 289 -4.90 -0.55 19.72
N LEU A 290 -5.73 -0.04 18.81
CA LEU A 290 -7.03 0.51 19.16
C LEU A 290 -7.93 -0.52 19.88
N ARG A 291 -7.72 -1.82 19.67
CA ARG A 291 -8.50 -2.92 20.26
C ARG A 291 -8.21 -3.13 21.74
N ASP A 292 -7.15 -2.54 22.28
CA ASP A 292 -6.82 -2.63 23.71
C ASP A 292 -7.73 -1.73 24.56
N PHE A 293 -8.55 -0.88 23.94
CA PHE A 293 -9.42 0.08 24.61
C PHE A 293 -10.89 -0.29 24.43
N ARG A 294 -11.67 -0.16 25.51
CA ARG A 294 -13.11 -0.46 25.48
C ARG A 294 -13.89 0.55 24.63
N ASN A 295 -13.42 1.79 24.58
CA ASN A 295 -14.03 2.90 23.86
C ASN A 295 -13.00 4.01 23.57
N PHE A 296 -13.37 5.00 22.76
CA PHE A 296 -12.47 6.11 22.40
C PHE A 296 -12.11 7.02 23.57
N SER A 297 -12.90 7.03 24.66
CA SER A 297 -12.58 7.80 25.86
C SER A 297 -11.44 7.20 26.66
N ASP A 298 -11.43 5.88 26.81
CA ASP A 298 -10.30 5.17 27.42
C ASP A 298 -9.02 5.38 26.59
N LEU A 299 -9.13 5.30 25.25
CA LEU A 299 -8.01 5.60 24.36
C LEU A 299 -7.54 7.05 24.56
N HIS A 300 -8.44 8.04 24.56
CA HIS A 300 -8.08 9.44 24.72
C HIS A 300 -7.34 9.68 26.04
N LEU A 301 -7.87 9.18 27.16
CA LEU A 301 -7.22 9.30 28.47
C LEU A 301 -5.83 8.67 28.48
N PHE A 302 -5.68 7.51 27.84
CA PHE A 302 -4.38 6.86 27.69
C PHE A 302 -3.39 7.71 26.89
N LEU A 303 -3.80 8.23 25.72
CA LEU A 303 -2.95 9.06 24.87
C LEU A 303 -2.56 10.38 25.57
N ASP A 304 -3.49 11.00 26.29
CA ASP A 304 -3.26 12.26 27.01
C ASP A 304 -2.30 12.06 28.21
N GLY A 305 -2.31 10.86 28.80
CA GLY A 305 -1.40 10.49 29.89
C GLY A 305 0.01 10.06 29.46
N ILE A 306 0.29 9.94 28.16
CA ILE A 306 1.66 9.64 27.67
C ILE A 306 2.51 10.91 27.79
N ASP A 307 3.49 10.86 28.68
CA ASP A 307 4.54 11.87 28.81
C ASP A 307 5.70 11.63 27.83
N GLU A 308 6.68 12.53 27.85
CA GLU A 308 7.86 12.45 26.99
C GLU A 308 8.69 11.16 27.22
N VAL A 309 8.78 10.72 28.47
CA VAL A 309 9.54 9.50 28.83
C VAL A 309 8.86 8.26 28.26
N ALA A 310 7.53 8.16 28.36
CA ALA A 310 6.76 7.08 27.76
C ALA A 310 6.78 7.16 26.22
N TYR A 311 6.67 8.37 25.65
CA TYR A 311 6.77 8.58 24.20
C TYR A 311 8.13 8.14 23.63
N ALA A 312 9.22 8.44 24.33
CA ALA A 312 10.57 8.05 23.93
C ALA A 312 10.75 6.52 23.83
N LYS A 313 10.00 5.73 24.61
CA LYS A 313 10.00 4.26 24.49
C LYS A 313 9.43 3.80 23.15
N TYR A 314 8.32 4.41 22.69
CA TYR A 314 7.78 4.14 21.36
C TYR A 314 8.79 4.53 20.28
N MET A 315 9.39 5.73 20.37
CA MET A 315 10.40 6.18 19.40
C MET A 315 11.58 5.23 19.33
N ARG A 316 12.06 4.73 20.48
CA ARG A 316 13.13 3.74 20.52
C ARG A 316 12.75 2.43 19.82
N ALA A 317 11.54 1.93 20.04
CA ALA A 317 11.04 0.73 19.35
C ALA A 317 10.91 0.95 17.84
N VAL A 318 10.42 2.12 17.42
CA VAL A 318 10.35 2.51 16.01
C VAL A 318 11.75 2.52 15.38
N GLU A 319 12.73 3.17 16.01
CA GLU A 319 14.11 3.24 15.51
C GLU A 319 14.74 1.85 15.38
N LEU A 320 14.59 1.00 16.40
CA LEU A 320 15.10 -0.38 16.37
C LEU A 320 14.47 -1.19 15.24
N PHE A 321 13.16 -1.03 15.01
CA PHE A 321 12.48 -1.70 13.92
C PHE A 321 12.94 -1.19 12.54
N MET A 322 13.02 0.13 12.37
CA MET A 322 13.45 0.77 11.11
C MET A 322 14.89 0.40 10.74
N ALA A 323 15.76 0.14 11.72
CA ALA A 323 17.13 -0.32 11.50
C ALA A 323 17.26 -1.84 11.30
N SER A 324 16.17 -2.61 11.40
CA SER A 324 16.21 -4.08 11.34
C SER A 324 15.95 -4.63 9.95
N ASP A 325 16.45 -5.85 9.69
CA ASP A 325 16.19 -6.58 8.44
C ASP A 325 14.71 -6.87 8.20
N GLN A 326 13.87 -6.84 9.25
CA GLN A 326 12.43 -7.02 9.13
C GLN A 326 11.77 -5.93 8.27
N LEU A 327 12.37 -4.74 8.21
CA LEU A 327 11.87 -3.64 7.39
C LEU A 327 11.84 -4.00 5.91
N ALA A 328 12.76 -4.86 5.45
CA ALA A 328 12.86 -5.25 4.05
C ALA A 328 11.54 -5.83 3.50
N PHE A 329 10.78 -6.55 4.33
CA PHE A 329 9.46 -7.09 3.97
C PHE A 329 8.48 -6.00 3.52
N PHE A 330 8.63 -4.76 3.97
CA PHE A 330 7.71 -3.67 3.67
C PHE A 330 8.14 -2.81 2.47
N SER A 331 9.22 -3.20 1.78
CA SER A 331 9.71 -2.49 0.60
C SER A 331 9.04 -2.94 -0.69
N THR A 332 9.03 -2.05 -1.69
CA THR A 332 8.62 -2.43 -3.06
C THR A 332 9.60 -3.42 -3.68
N ASN A 333 10.89 -3.34 -3.34
CA ASN A 333 11.88 -4.33 -3.79
C ASN A 333 11.55 -5.76 -3.35
N HIS A 334 11.00 -5.94 -2.13
CA HIS A 334 10.53 -7.25 -1.68
C HIS A 334 9.36 -7.76 -2.54
N LEU A 335 8.37 -6.90 -2.83
CA LEU A 335 7.25 -7.24 -3.72
C LEU A 335 7.77 -7.71 -5.09
N PHE A 336 8.66 -6.91 -5.69
CA PHE A 336 9.20 -7.20 -7.01
C PHE A 336 10.07 -8.46 -7.04
N GLY A 337 10.87 -8.67 -6.00
CA GLY A 337 11.67 -9.88 -5.82
C GLY A 337 10.79 -11.13 -5.79
N VAL A 338 9.77 -11.15 -4.94
CA VAL A 338 8.83 -12.28 -4.83
C VAL A 338 8.13 -12.56 -6.17
N ILE A 339 7.69 -11.52 -6.88
CA ILE A 339 7.09 -11.68 -8.21
C ILE A 339 8.09 -12.30 -9.18
N ALA A 340 9.30 -11.73 -9.30
CA ALA A 340 10.31 -12.19 -10.23
C ALA A 340 10.74 -13.64 -9.96
N ASP A 341 11.01 -13.96 -8.69
CA ASP A 341 11.46 -15.28 -8.25
C ASP A 341 10.39 -16.34 -8.51
N ARG A 342 9.12 -16.03 -8.18
CA ARG A 342 8.00 -16.96 -8.41
C ARG A 342 7.73 -17.24 -9.89
N LEU A 343 7.98 -16.25 -10.75
CA LEU A 343 7.85 -16.36 -12.20
C LEU A 343 9.07 -17.05 -12.84
N GLY A 344 10.11 -17.37 -12.07
CA GLY A 344 11.30 -18.10 -12.53
C GLY A 344 12.34 -17.23 -13.21
N PHE A 345 12.35 -15.92 -12.95
CA PHE A 345 13.38 -15.03 -13.46
C PHE A 345 14.58 -15.00 -12.51
N PRO A 346 15.82 -15.00 -13.05
CA PRO A 346 17.02 -15.06 -12.22
C PRO A 346 17.11 -13.85 -11.29
N SER A 347 17.90 -14.00 -10.21
CA SER A 347 18.38 -12.86 -9.44
C SER A 347 19.21 -11.93 -10.34
N CYS A 348 19.40 -10.68 -9.93
CA CYS A 348 20.16 -9.69 -10.70
C CYS A 348 21.45 -10.31 -11.27
N LEU A 349 21.73 -10.04 -12.55
CA LEU A 349 22.98 -10.45 -13.16
C LEU A 349 24.11 -9.74 -12.39
N ASP A 350 25.02 -10.51 -11.77
CA ASP A 350 26.20 -9.92 -11.15
C ASP A 350 26.96 -9.08 -12.18
N ASP A 351 27.30 -7.84 -11.80
CA ASP A 351 28.09 -6.91 -12.63
C ASP A 351 29.50 -7.46 -12.97
N SER A 352 29.88 -8.62 -12.43
CA SER A 352 31.15 -9.31 -12.70
C SER A 352 31.30 -9.85 -14.13
N THR A 353 30.28 -9.76 -14.99
CA THR A 353 30.35 -10.22 -16.39
C THR A 353 30.48 -9.12 -17.43
N ARG A 354 30.52 -7.83 -17.04
CA ARG A 354 30.77 -6.73 -17.99
C ARG A 354 32.25 -6.38 -18.21
N ASP A 355 33.15 -6.76 -17.29
CA ASP A 355 34.59 -6.48 -17.44
C ASP A 355 35.34 -7.48 -18.34
N ALA A 356 34.71 -8.58 -18.76
CA ALA A 356 35.33 -9.59 -19.62
C ALA A 356 35.29 -9.27 -21.13
N CYS A 357 34.59 -8.19 -21.54
CA CYS A 357 34.51 -7.75 -22.94
C CYS A 357 35.26 -6.45 -23.24
N ALA A 358 35.97 -5.87 -22.26
CA ALA A 358 36.81 -4.68 -22.45
C ALA A 358 38.31 -4.99 -22.61
N SER A 359 38.68 -6.28 -22.69
CA SER A 359 40.05 -6.71 -22.98
C SER A 359 40.06 -7.71 -24.14
N LYS A 360 39.95 -7.20 -25.37
CA LYS A 360 40.63 -7.72 -26.57
C LYS A 360 40.55 -6.74 -27.72
#